data_AF-A0A929HT02-F1
#
_entry.id   AF-A0A929HT02-F1
#
_cell.length_a   1.000
_cell.length_b   1.000
_cell.length_c   1.000
_cell.angle_alpha   90.00
_cell.angle_beta   90.00
_cell.angle_gamma   90.00
#
_symmetry.space_group_name_H-M   'P 1'
#
loop_
_entity.id
_entity.type
_entity.pdbx_description
1 polymer ?
#
loop_
_entity_poly.entity_id
_entity_poly.type
_entity_poly.pdbx_seq_one_letter_code
_entity_poly.pdbx_strand_id
1 'polypeptide(L)'
;STLSCRGLAKAAKAVLVPLEKGDMASAREALSHIVGRQTSKLEEEEIVRATVETVAENTSDGVIAPLFYLFLGGVPLAMAYKAINTLDSMLGYKNDRYKDFGWASARLDDFANFIPARLTALLMVAVAFILKMDWRQAWRIMARDNSNHPSPNAGWPEAATAGALGVQLGGENSYPGRVEQRPYIGDAKNKLNPDAISACLRIMYFTSTLMVSGSLFLC
;
A
#
# COMPACT_ATOMS: atom_id res chain seq x y z
N SER A 1 -0.21 -7.52 -9.20
CA SER A 1 1.13 -8.15 -9.23
C SER A 1 1.53 -8.54 -7.82
N THR A 2 1.63 -9.82 -7.46
CA THR A 2 1.91 -10.21 -6.07
C THR A 2 3.39 -10.03 -5.75
N LEU A 3 3.72 -8.95 -5.05
CA LEU A 3 5.08 -8.69 -4.58
C LEU A 3 5.28 -9.36 -3.22
N SER A 4 6.27 -10.25 -3.11
CA SER A 4 6.77 -10.65 -1.79
C SER A 4 7.33 -9.43 -1.07
N CYS A 5 7.43 -9.44 0.26
CA CYS A 5 8.02 -8.34 1.03
C CYS A 5 9.39 -7.89 0.47
N ARG A 6 10.23 -8.84 0.00
CA ARG A 6 11.49 -8.54 -0.69
C ARG A 6 11.29 -7.94 -2.09
N GLY A 7 10.31 -8.45 -2.84
CA GLY A 7 9.95 -7.90 -4.15
C GLY A 7 9.45 -6.46 -4.07
N LEU A 8 8.57 -6.18 -3.10
CA LEU A 8 8.03 -4.84 -2.84
C LEU A 8 9.14 -3.87 -2.43
N ALA A 9 10.01 -4.30 -1.52
CA ALA A 9 11.19 -3.53 -1.15
C ALA A 9 12.12 -3.25 -2.34
N LYS A 10 12.36 -4.25 -3.19
CA LYS A 10 13.20 -4.08 -4.39
C LYS A 10 12.59 -3.06 -5.34
N ALA A 11 11.28 -3.12 -5.55
CA ALA A 11 10.58 -2.23 -6.47
C ALA A 11 10.57 -0.78 -5.95
N ALA A 12 10.27 -0.57 -4.67
CA ALA A 12 10.37 0.74 -4.04
C ALA A 12 11.81 1.29 -4.06
N LYS A 13 12.82 0.44 -3.81
CA LYS A 13 14.24 0.84 -3.90
C LYS A 13 14.67 1.20 -5.32
N ALA A 14 14.07 0.60 -6.34
CA ALA A 14 14.32 0.97 -7.73
C ALA A 14 13.84 2.38 -8.06
N VAL A 15 12.85 2.92 -7.32
CA VAL A 15 12.42 4.32 -7.40
C VAL A 15 13.29 5.22 -6.52
N LEU A 16 13.57 4.78 -5.29
CA LEU A 16 14.32 5.54 -4.29
C LEU A 16 15.76 5.86 -4.74
N VAL A 17 16.48 4.87 -5.26
CA VAL A 17 17.92 5.04 -5.57
C VAL A 17 18.16 6.10 -6.66
N PRO A 18 17.38 6.15 -7.77
CA PRO A 18 17.47 7.27 -8.71
C PRO A 18 17.05 8.62 -8.12
N LEU A 19 15.98 8.65 -7.30
CA LEU A 19 15.54 9.87 -6.62
C LEU A 19 16.64 10.48 -5.74
N GLU A 20 17.31 9.67 -4.92
CA GLU A 20 18.43 10.12 -4.06
C GLU A 20 19.61 10.68 -4.86
N LYS A 21 19.71 10.34 -6.16
CA LYS A 21 20.73 10.83 -7.09
C LYS A 21 20.27 12.04 -7.92
N GLY A 22 19.02 12.48 -7.75
CA GLY A 22 18.40 13.51 -8.59
C GLY A 22 18.04 13.07 -10.01
N ASP A 23 18.06 11.76 -10.29
CA ASP A 23 17.69 11.21 -11.60
C ASP A 23 16.18 10.98 -11.68
N MET A 24 15.46 12.06 -11.98
CA MET A 24 14.00 12.07 -12.10
C MET A 24 13.49 11.20 -13.25
N ALA A 25 14.23 11.05 -14.34
CA ALA A 25 13.80 10.26 -15.49
C ALA A 25 13.73 8.77 -15.12
N SER A 26 14.83 8.25 -14.55
CA SER A 26 14.89 6.86 -14.10
C SER A 26 13.92 6.59 -12.94
N ALA A 27 13.70 7.56 -12.04
CA ALA A 27 12.71 7.43 -10.97
C ALA A 27 11.28 7.28 -11.50
N ARG A 28 10.89 8.11 -12.50
CA ARG A 28 9.56 8.04 -13.14
C ARG A 28 9.36 6.76 -13.92
N GLU A 29 10.41 6.28 -14.60
CA GLU A 29 10.38 4.99 -15.29
C GLU A 29 10.20 3.85 -14.30
N ALA A 30 11.02 3.79 -13.25
CA ALA A 30 10.91 2.76 -12.21
C ALA A 30 9.53 2.77 -11.54
N LEU A 31 8.99 3.96 -11.25
CA LEU A 31 7.66 4.11 -10.67
C LEU A 31 6.56 3.56 -11.59
N SER A 32 6.68 3.78 -12.91
CA SER A 32 5.69 3.31 -13.89
C SER A 32 5.49 1.79 -13.90
N HIS A 33 6.46 1.03 -13.40
CA HIS A 33 6.36 -0.42 -13.28
C HIS A 33 5.54 -0.89 -12.07
N ILE A 34 5.27 -0.01 -11.10
CA ILE A 34 4.57 -0.35 -9.86
C ILE A 34 3.27 0.41 -9.64
N VAL A 35 2.96 1.42 -10.47
CA VAL A 35 1.70 2.15 -10.43
C VAL A 35 0.95 2.10 -11.76
N GLY A 36 -0.38 2.25 -11.71
CA GLY A 36 -1.23 2.35 -12.90
C GLY A 36 -1.36 3.74 -13.50
N ARG A 37 -0.85 4.77 -12.81
CA ARG A 37 -0.99 6.17 -13.18
C ARG A 37 0.16 6.65 -14.06
N GLN A 38 -0.07 7.71 -14.82
CA GLN A 38 0.97 8.35 -15.62
C GLN A 38 2.04 8.96 -14.71
N THR A 39 3.30 8.63 -14.97
CA THR A 39 4.45 9.08 -14.16
C THR A 39 5.31 10.15 -14.83
N SER A 40 5.14 10.37 -16.13
CA SER A 40 6.06 11.17 -16.96
C SER A 40 6.22 12.63 -16.55
N LYS A 41 5.19 13.20 -15.89
CA LYS A 41 5.16 14.59 -15.43
C LYS A 41 5.19 14.73 -13.91
N LEU A 42 5.36 13.65 -13.17
CA LEU A 42 5.31 13.70 -11.71
C LEU A 42 6.54 14.41 -11.16
N GLU A 43 6.34 15.36 -10.27
CA GLU A 43 7.41 15.97 -9.49
C GLU A 43 7.87 15.06 -8.34
N GLU A 44 9.00 15.39 -7.71
CA GLU A 44 9.63 14.53 -6.70
C GLU A 44 8.65 14.12 -5.58
N GLU A 45 7.92 15.09 -5.02
CA GLU A 45 6.94 14.83 -3.96
C GLU A 45 5.84 13.85 -4.41
N GLU A 46 5.44 13.91 -5.68
CA GLU A 46 4.42 13.02 -6.24
C GLU A 46 4.95 11.61 -6.53
N ILE A 47 6.23 11.49 -6.91
CA ILE A 47 6.90 10.19 -7.06
C ILE A 47 7.05 9.52 -5.69
N VAL A 48 7.45 10.29 -4.68
CA VAL A 48 7.54 9.82 -3.29
C VAL A 48 6.15 9.40 -2.80
N ARG A 49 5.12 10.26 -2.97
CA ARG A 49 3.73 9.96 -2.63
C ARG A 49 3.27 8.64 -3.24
N ALA A 50 3.46 8.49 -4.56
CA ALA A 50 3.09 7.29 -5.30
C ALA A 50 3.71 6.03 -4.72
N THR A 51 5.00 6.13 -4.37
CA THR A 51 5.76 5.01 -3.85
C THR A 51 5.29 4.65 -2.45
N VAL A 52 5.04 5.65 -1.58
CA VAL A 52 4.52 5.43 -0.22
C VAL A 52 3.11 4.82 -0.26
N GLU A 53 2.20 5.36 -1.08
CA GLU A 53 0.86 4.79 -1.33
C GLU A 53 0.98 3.32 -1.74
N THR A 54 1.79 3.04 -2.77
CA THR A 54 2.00 1.68 -3.29
C THR A 54 2.56 0.73 -2.23
N VAL A 55 3.58 1.14 -1.46
CA VAL A 55 4.17 0.29 -0.43
C VAL A 55 3.21 0.06 0.72
N ALA A 56 2.46 1.08 1.16
CA ALA A 56 1.48 0.95 2.23
C ALA A 56 0.36 -0.03 1.84
N GLU A 57 -0.25 0.17 0.66
CA GLU A 57 -1.27 -0.72 0.10
C GLU A 57 -0.74 -2.15 -0.05
N ASN A 58 0.42 -2.31 -0.72
CA ASN A 58 0.99 -3.63 -1.01
C ASN A 58 1.54 -4.36 0.23
N THR A 59 1.76 -3.65 1.34
CA THR A 59 2.04 -4.29 2.63
C THR A 59 0.82 -5.07 3.12
N SER A 60 -0.39 -4.54 2.91
CA SER A 60 -1.62 -5.21 3.30
C SER A 60 -1.90 -6.44 2.44
N ASP A 61 -2.16 -6.24 1.15
CA ASP A 61 -2.70 -7.28 0.27
C ASP A 61 -1.61 -8.23 -0.26
N GLY A 62 -0.37 -7.77 -0.39
CA GLY A 62 0.77 -8.54 -0.90
C GLY A 62 1.56 -9.29 0.16
N VAL A 63 1.49 -8.88 1.43
CA VAL A 63 2.28 -9.46 2.53
C VAL A 63 1.42 -9.94 3.69
N ILE A 64 0.64 -9.06 4.33
CA ILE A 64 -0.09 -9.40 5.56
C ILE A 64 -1.27 -10.32 5.27
N ALA A 65 -2.05 -10.09 4.20
CA ALA A 65 -3.18 -10.93 3.85
C ALA A 65 -2.78 -12.38 3.49
N PRO A 66 -1.73 -12.64 2.68
CA PRO A 66 -1.23 -14.00 2.48
C PRO A 66 -0.79 -14.68 3.78
N LEU A 67 -0.12 -13.96 4.70
CA LEU A 67 0.29 -14.49 6.00
C LEU A 67 -0.90 -14.79 6.90
N PHE A 68 -1.92 -13.93 6.89
CA PHE A 68 -3.16 -14.11 7.63
C PHE A 68 -3.90 -15.38 7.20
N TYR A 69 -4.06 -15.57 5.89
CA TYR A 69 -4.71 -16.76 5.34
C TYR A 69 -3.85 -18.04 5.49
N LEU A 70 -2.52 -17.91 5.44
CA LEU A 70 -1.61 -19.00 5.78
C LEU A 70 -1.79 -19.47 7.22
N PHE A 71 -1.96 -18.55 8.17
CA PHE A 71 -2.20 -18.89 9.57
C PHE A 71 -3.58 -19.54 9.76
N LEU A 72 -4.63 -19.04 9.09
CA LEU A 72 -5.99 -19.56 9.25
C LEU A 72 -6.20 -20.96 8.64
N GLY A 73 -5.57 -21.25 7.50
CA GLY A 73 -5.89 -22.46 6.73
C GLY A 73 -4.69 -23.09 6.00
N GLY A 74 -3.48 -22.72 6.38
CA GLY A 74 -2.25 -23.22 5.77
C GLY A 74 -2.06 -22.77 4.33
N VAL A 75 -1.19 -23.48 3.62
CA VAL A 75 -0.82 -23.20 2.23
C VAL A 75 -2.04 -23.12 1.29
N PRO A 76 -3.06 -24.00 1.38
CA PRO A 76 -4.21 -23.93 0.48
C PRO A 76 -4.96 -22.60 0.55
N LEU A 77 -5.21 -22.07 1.75
CA LEU A 77 -5.96 -20.83 1.91
C LEU A 77 -5.12 -19.60 1.51
N ALA A 78 -3.82 -19.61 1.77
CA ALA A 78 -2.90 -18.59 1.26
C ALA A 78 -2.85 -18.56 -0.28
N MET A 79 -2.87 -19.73 -0.93
CA MET A 79 -2.92 -19.83 -2.40
C MET A 79 -4.28 -19.39 -2.96
N ALA A 80 -5.38 -19.73 -2.30
CA ALA A 80 -6.72 -19.28 -2.68
C ALA A 80 -6.82 -17.75 -2.63
N TYR A 81 -6.35 -17.13 -1.54
CA TYR A 81 -6.28 -15.68 -1.43
C TYR A 81 -5.44 -15.06 -2.55
N LYS A 82 -4.26 -15.62 -2.83
CA LYS A 82 -3.41 -15.12 -3.92
C LYS A 82 -4.09 -15.19 -5.28
N ALA A 83 -4.86 -16.25 -5.54
CA ALA A 83 -5.63 -16.36 -6.77
C ALA A 83 -6.68 -15.25 -6.88
N ILE A 84 -7.41 -14.94 -5.79
CA ILE A 84 -8.39 -13.85 -5.73
C ILE A 84 -7.72 -12.50 -6.04
N ASN A 85 -6.64 -12.15 -5.33
CA ASN A 85 -5.94 -10.88 -5.51
C ASN A 85 -5.31 -10.74 -6.92
N THR A 86 -4.84 -11.85 -7.49
CA THR A 86 -4.31 -11.85 -8.86
C THR A 86 -5.43 -11.66 -9.89
N LEU A 87 -6.59 -12.30 -9.70
CA LEU A 87 -7.75 -12.15 -10.58
C LEU A 87 -8.24 -10.70 -10.60
N ASP A 88 -8.34 -10.06 -9.44
CA ASP A 88 -8.76 -8.66 -9.35
C ASP A 88 -7.78 -7.71 -10.07
N SER A 89 -6.48 -7.87 -9.82
CA SER A 89 -5.44 -7.08 -10.52
C SER A 89 -5.47 -7.25 -12.05
N MET A 90 -5.83 -8.43 -12.57
CA MET A 90 -5.87 -8.69 -14.01
C MET A 90 -7.16 -8.19 -14.67
N LEU A 91 -8.30 -8.36 -13.99
CA LEU A 91 -9.63 -8.04 -14.52
C LEU A 91 -10.02 -6.58 -14.28
N GLY A 92 -9.63 -6.00 -13.14
CA GLY A 92 -9.87 -4.59 -12.81
C GLY A 92 -9.19 -3.62 -13.77
N TYR A 93 -8.08 -4.02 -14.41
CA TYR A 93 -7.35 -3.19 -15.38
C TYR A 93 -7.92 -3.22 -16.80
N LYS A 94 -8.77 -4.19 -17.14
CA LYS A 94 -9.18 -4.44 -18.53
C LYS A 94 -10.62 -4.92 -18.58
N ASN A 95 -11.54 -4.01 -18.94
CA ASN A 95 -12.51 -4.16 -20.02
C ASN A 95 -13.89 -3.57 -19.69
N ASP A 96 -14.33 -2.61 -20.51
CA ASP A 96 -15.75 -2.27 -20.68
C ASP A 96 -16.60 -3.49 -21.12
N ARG A 97 -15.96 -4.55 -21.64
CA ARG A 97 -16.56 -5.81 -22.11
C ARG A 97 -16.86 -6.85 -21.00
N TYR A 98 -16.32 -6.69 -19.78
CA TYR A 98 -16.46 -7.64 -18.67
C TYR A 98 -16.80 -6.95 -17.34
N LYS A 99 -17.55 -5.83 -17.37
CA LYS A 99 -17.89 -5.04 -16.18
C LYS A 99 -18.47 -5.86 -15.03
N ASP A 100 -19.38 -6.79 -15.30
CA ASP A 100 -20.01 -7.60 -14.25
C ASP A 100 -19.05 -8.62 -13.61
N PHE A 101 -18.16 -9.20 -14.42
CA PHE A 101 -17.11 -10.11 -13.93
C PHE A 101 -16.01 -9.36 -13.16
N GLY A 102 -15.63 -8.17 -13.64
CA GLY A 102 -14.72 -7.28 -12.92
C GLY A 102 -15.31 -6.83 -11.59
N TRP A 103 -16.61 -6.49 -11.56
CA TRP A 103 -17.31 -6.12 -10.33
C TRP A 103 -17.38 -7.26 -9.30
N ALA A 104 -17.73 -8.47 -9.74
CA ALA A 104 -17.74 -9.63 -8.85
C ALA A 104 -16.35 -9.98 -8.32
N SER A 105 -15.32 -9.87 -9.16
CA SER A 105 -13.91 -10.08 -8.76
C SER A 105 -13.47 -9.04 -7.74
N ALA A 106 -13.73 -7.76 -7.98
CA ALA A 106 -13.40 -6.67 -7.07
C ALA A 106 -14.13 -6.80 -5.73
N ARG A 107 -15.40 -7.24 -5.74
CA ARG A 107 -16.16 -7.44 -4.52
C ARG A 107 -15.62 -8.61 -3.68
N LEU A 108 -15.19 -9.69 -4.34
CA LEU A 108 -14.58 -10.83 -3.67
C LEU A 108 -13.21 -10.45 -3.07
N ASP A 109 -12.40 -9.70 -3.81
CA ASP A 109 -11.14 -9.18 -3.30
C ASP A 109 -11.35 -8.23 -2.11
N ASP A 110 -12.29 -7.29 -2.22
CA ASP A 110 -12.66 -6.39 -1.14
C ASP A 110 -13.07 -7.16 0.13
N PHE A 111 -13.84 -8.24 -0.03
CA PHE A 111 -14.22 -9.08 1.09
C PHE A 111 -13.03 -9.82 1.69
N ALA A 112 -12.17 -10.41 0.85
CA ALA A 112 -10.99 -11.14 1.29
C ALA A 112 -9.97 -10.22 2.00
N ASN A 113 -9.88 -8.96 1.58
CA ASN A 113 -8.99 -7.97 2.17
C ASN A 113 -9.58 -7.21 3.37
N PHE A 114 -10.86 -7.42 3.70
CA PHE A 114 -11.52 -6.67 4.76
C PHE A 114 -10.82 -6.79 6.12
N ILE A 115 -10.63 -8.02 6.61
CA ILE A 115 -9.95 -8.26 7.89
C ILE A 115 -8.44 -7.96 7.78
N PRO A 116 -7.72 -8.48 6.76
CA PRO A 116 -6.29 -8.21 6.62
C PRO A 116 -5.93 -6.73 6.62
N ALA A 117 -6.65 -5.87 5.89
CA ALA A 117 -6.30 -4.45 5.79
C ALA A 117 -6.40 -3.72 7.15
N ARG A 118 -7.41 -4.05 7.94
CA ARG A 118 -7.61 -3.50 9.30
C ARG A 118 -6.54 -4.01 10.25
N LEU A 119 -6.22 -5.30 10.17
CA LEU A 119 -5.12 -5.89 10.93
C LEU A 119 -3.79 -5.22 10.55
N THR A 120 -3.50 -5.02 9.26
CA THR A 120 -2.29 -4.34 8.79
C THR A 120 -2.18 -2.94 9.37
N ALA A 121 -3.24 -2.14 9.31
CA ALA A 121 -3.22 -0.78 9.83
C ALA A 121 -2.97 -0.74 11.35
N LEU A 122 -3.59 -1.66 12.12
CA LEU A 122 -3.34 -1.79 13.56
C LEU A 122 -1.88 -2.19 13.86
N LEU A 123 -1.32 -3.13 13.09
CA LEU A 123 0.09 -3.50 13.20
C LEU A 123 1.01 -2.33 12.86
N MET A 124 0.68 -1.53 11.83
CA MET A 124 1.44 -0.34 11.46
C MET A 124 1.43 0.72 12.57
N VAL A 125 0.30 0.91 13.27
CA VAL A 125 0.24 1.79 14.45
C VAL A 125 1.14 1.26 15.58
N ALA A 126 1.12 -0.04 15.87
CA ALA A 126 2.00 -0.64 16.87
C ALA A 126 3.48 -0.51 16.47
N VAL A 127 3.79 -0.68 15.19
CA VAL A 127 5.13 -0.50 14.63
C VAL A 127 5.58 0.96 14.71
N ALA A 128 4.69 1.93 14.48
CA ALA A 128 5.01 3.34 14.69
C ALA A 128 5.48 3.59 16.13
N PHE A 129 4.86 2.94 17.13
CA PHE A 129 5.31 3.01 18.52
C PHE A 129 6.71 2.39 18.70
N ILE A 130 6.94 1.19 18.17
CA ILE A 130 8.23 0.47 18.24
C ILE A 130 9.36 1.29 17.60
N LEU A 131 9.08 1.91 16.46
CA LEU A 131 10.03 2.73 15.70
C LEU A 131 10.18 4.16 16.26
N LYS A 132 9.50 4.50 17.37
CA LYS A 132 9.48 5.84 17.98
C LYS A 132 8.98 6.93 17.02
N MET A 133 8.07 6.58 16.13
CA MET A 133 7.30 7.49 15.28
C MET A 133 6.03 7.96 16.01
N ASP A 134 5.23 8.85 15.40
CA ASP A 134 4.00 9.37 16.00
C ASP A 134 2.83 8.38 15.87
N TRP A 135 2.83 7.33 16.70
CA TRP A 135 1.78 6.31 16.73
C TRP A 135 0.40 6.86 17.10
N ARG A 136 0.34 7.95 17.88
CA ARG A 136 -0.92 8.60 18.25
C ARG A 136 -1.55 9.26 17.04
N GLN A 137 -0.73 9.93 16.23
CA GLN A 137 -1.18 10.48 14.96
C GLN A 137 -1.51 9.36 13.97
N ALA A 138 -0.72 8.28 13.90
CA ALA A 138 -1.04 7.10 13.08
C ALA A 138 -2.43 6.56 13.39
N TRP A 139 -2.74 6.35 14.67
CA TRP A 139 -4.08 5.92 15.12
C TRP A 139 -5.17 6.93 14.74
N ARG A 140 -4.93 8.22 14.99
CA ARG A 140 -5.89 9.29 14.70
C ARG A 140 -6.20 9.41 13.21
N ILE A 141 -5.18 9.41 12.35
CA ILE A 141 -5.36 9.47 10.89
C ILE A 141 -6.02 8.20 10.37
N MET A 142 -5.58 7.02 10.83
CA MET A 142 -6.23 5.75 10.50
C MET A 142 -7.74 5.80 10.80
N ALA A 143 -8.14 6.26 11.98
CA ALA A 143 -9.57 6.37 12.33
C ALA A 143 -10.31 7.45 11.52
N ARG A 144 -9.67 8.58 11.23
CA ARG A 144 -10.29 9.74 10.54
C ARG A 144 -10.44 9.52 9.03
N ASP A 145 -9.41 8.99 8.38
CA ASP A 145 -9.23 9.08 6.92
C ASP A 145 -9.25 7.72 6.20
N ASN A 146 -9.43 6.58 6.89
CA ASN A 146 -9.44 5.26 6.23
C ASN A 146 -10.47 5.13 5.09
N SER A 147 -11.53 5.95 5.11
CA SER A 147 -12.58 5.97 4.10
C SER A 147 -12.31 6.94 2.94
N ASN A 148 -11.19 7.66 2.96
CA ASN A 148 -10.80 8.63 1.92
C ASN A 148 -10.13 7.98 0.70
N HIS A 149 -10.25 6.65 0.56
CA HIS A 149 -9.73 5.88 -0.56
C HIS A 149 -10.89 5.15 -1.29
N PRO A 150 -10.87 5.02 -2.63
CA PRO A 150 -11.93 4.33 -3.37
C PRO A 150 -12.15 2.87 -2.95
N SER A 151 -11.05 2.14 -2.66
CA SER A 151 -11.13 0.82 -2.04
C SER A 151 -11.46 0.94 -0.55
N PRO A 152 -12.42 0.13 -0.03
CA PRO A 152 -12.77 0.08 1.40
C PRO A 152 -11.65 -0.48 2.31
N ASN A 153 -10.55 -0.94 1.70
CA ASN A 153 -9.44 -1.61 2.37
C ASN A 153 -8.14 -0.82 2.29
N ALA A 154 -7.74 -0.35 1.10
CA ALA A 154 -6.43 0.28 0.91
C ALA A 154 -6.24 1.58 1.73
N GLY A 155 -7.32 2.31 2.04
CA GLY A 155 -7.25 3.51 2.88
C GLY A 155 -6.79 3.24 4.33
N TRP A 156 -6.96 2.01 4.85
CA TRP A 156 -6.52 1.65 6.20
C TRP A 156 -4.99 1.70 6.39
N PRO A 157 -4.20 0.91 5.62
CA PRO A 157 -2.74 0.95 5.74
C PRO A 157 -2.14 2.29 5.27
N GLU A 158 -2.72 2.94 4.26
CA GLU A 158 -2.30 4.28 3.82
C GLU A 158 -2.46 5.31 4.94
N ALA A 159 -3.62 5.35 5.61
CA ALA A 159 -3.89 6.29 6.68
C ALA A 159 -3.01 6.05 7.91
N ALA A 160 -2.78 4.79 8.29
CA ALA A 160 -1.84 4.46 9.36
C ALA A 160 -0.41 4.91 9.02
N THR A 161 0.05 4.66 7.79
CA THR A 161 1.37 5.06 7.32
C THR A 161 1.51 6.59 7.24
N ALA A 162 0.53 7.28 6.65
CA ALA A 162 0.50 8.74 6.53
C ALA A 162 0.58 9.42 7.90
N GLY A 163 -0.21 8.93 8.88
CA GLY A 163 -0.16 9.44 10.24
C GLY A 163 1.15 9.15 10.97
N ALA A 164 1.75 7.96 10.77
CA ALA A 164 3.05 7.62 11.37
C ALA A 164 4.19 8.49 10.82
N LEU A 165 4.15 8.80 9.53
CA LEU A 165 5.15 9.63 8.85
C LEU A 165 4.87 11.13 8.94
N GLY A 166 3.65 11.53 9.33
CA GLY A 166 3.21 12.93 9.35
C GLY A 166 3.13 13.54 7.95
N VAL A 167 2.79 12.75 6.93
CA VAL A 167 2.68 13.19 5.53
C VAL A 167 1.21 13.15 5.07
N GLN A 168 0.95 13.74 3.91
CA GLN A 168 -0.35 13.70 3.26
C GLN A 168 -0.27 12.90 1.95
N LEU A 169 -1.16 11.93 1.79
CA LEU A 169 -1.33 11.09 0.61
C LEU A 169 -2.65 11.43 -0.10
N GLY A 170 -2.91 10.83 -1.26
CA GLY A 170 -4.09 11.14 -2.08
C GLY A 170 -3.89 12.38 -2.96
N GLY A 171 -4.98 13.03 -3.35
CA GLY A 171 -4.96 14.15 -4.31
C GLY A 171 -5.04 13.68 -5.76
N GLU A 172 -4.43 14.45 -6.67
CA GLU A 172 -4.57 14.25 -8.10
C GLU A 172 -3.80 13.02 -8.60
N ASN A 173 -4.47 12.16 -9.36
CA ASN A 173 -3.89 11.02 -10.06
C ASN A 173 -4.26 11.07 -11.55
N SER A 174 -3.27 11.23 -12.42
CA SER A 174 -3.47 11.23 -13.87
C SER A 174 -3.35 9.82 -14.46
N TYR A 175 -4.37 9.36 -15.19
CA TYR A 175 -4.38 8.10 -15.94
C TYR A 175 -4.52 8.41 -17.45
N PRO A 176 -4.23 7.45 -18.35
CA PRO A 176 -4.48 7.64 -19.77
C PRO A 176 -5.94 8.03 -20.05
N GLY A 177 -6.16 9.29 -20.46
CA GLY A 177 -7.48 9.82 -20.82
C GLY A 177 -8.38 10.26 -19.65
N ARG A 178 -7.92 10.24 -18.39
CA ARG A 178 -8.70 10.74 -17.24
C ARG A 178 -7.82 11.25 -16.10
N VAL A 179 -8.31 12.23 -15.36
CA VAL A 179 -7.71 12.70 -14.10
C VAL A 179 -8.69 12.36 -12.98
N GLU A 180 -8.19 11.72 -11.93
CA GLU A 180 -8.94 11.34 -10.74
C GLU A 180 -8.49 12.19 -9.56
N GLN A 181 -9.43 12.86 -8.88
CA GLN A 181 -9.16 13.60 -7.65
C GLN A 181 -9.55 12.73 -6.46
N ARG A 182 -8.57 12.25 -5.71
CA ARG A 182 -8.80 11.48 -4.49
C ARG A 182 -8.83 12.40 -3.28
N PRO A 183 -9.71 12.16 -2.29
CA PRO A 183 -9.63 12.84 -1.01
C PRO A 183 -8.25 12.63 -0.37
N TYR A 184 -7.78 13.61 0.37
CA TYR A 184 -6.48 13.51 1.05
C TYR A 184 -6.55 12.57 2.26
N ILE A 185 -5.45 11.87 2.52
CA ILE A 185 -5.25 11.01 3.69
C ILE A 185 -4.05 11.54 4.48
N GLY A 186 -4.24 11.84 5.76
CA GLY A 186 -3.18 12.39 6.61
C GLY A 186 -3.10 13.91 6.63
N ASP A 187 -2.10 14.41 7.36
CA ASP A 187 -1.84 15.84 7.55
C ASP A 187 -0.45 16.17 7.00
N ALA A 188 -0.31 17.25 6.22
CA ALA A 188 0.96 17.67 5.61
C ALA A 188 1.91 18.34 6.62
N LYS A 189 2.25 17.65 7.72
CA LYS A 189 3.20 18.14 8.73
C LYS A 189 4.64 18.09 8.24
N ASN A 190 4.96 17.05 7.50
CA ASN A 190 6.25 16.80 6.87
C ASN A 190 6.08 16.80 5.35
N LYS A 191 7.11 17.27 4.64
CA LYS A 191 7.17 17.16 3.17
C LYS A 191 7.42 15.72 2.77
N LEU A 192 6.89 15.33 1.61
CA LEU A 192 7.19 14.06 0.98
C LEU A 192 8.57 14.16 0.31
N ASN A 193 9.54 13.46 0.89
CA ASN A 193 10.91 13.38 0.38
C ASN A 193 11.36 11.90 0.33
N PRO A 194 12.52 11.59 -0.27
CA PRO A 194 13.03 10.21 -0.37
C PRO A 194 13.09 9.46 0.98
N ASP A 195 13.33 10.15 2.10
CA ASP A 195 13.35 9.55 3.44
C ASP A 195 12.01 8.94 3.83
N ALA A 196 10.89 9.49 3.34
CA ALA A 196 9.56 8.93 3.57
C ALA A 196 9.41 7.53 2.96
N ILE A 197 10.04 7.25 1.81
CA ILE A 197 10.06 5.92 1.19
C ILE A 197 10.86 4.95 2.09
N SER A 198 12.04 5.37 2.53
CA SER A 198 12.88 4.59 3.45
C SER A 198 12.17 4.27 4.77
N ALA A 199 11.46 5.26 5.33
CA ALA A 199 10.67 5.08 6.55
C ALA A 199 9.45 4.16 6.32
N CYS A 200 8.76 4.29 5.20
CA CYS A 200 7.66 3.40 4.80
C CYS A 200 8.14 1.95 4.65
N LEU A 201 9.30 1.72 4.05
CA LEU A 201 9.92 0.38 3.97
C LEU A 201 10.25 -0.20 5.34
N ARG A 202 10.72 0.63 6.29
CA ARG A 202 10.92 0.19 7.67
C ARG A 202 9.60 -0.21 8.34
N ILE A 203 8.53 0.57 8.14
CA ILE A 203 7.19 0.22 8.64
C ILE A 203 6.75 -1.13 8.05
N MET A 204 6.87 -1.34 6.75
CA MET A 204 6.53 -2.60 6.08
C MET A 204 7.30 -3.79 6.67
N TYR A 205 8.64 -3.69 6.79
CA TYR A 205 9.45 -4.79 7.32
C TYR A 205 9.08 -5.14 8.77
N PHE A 206 8.96 -4.13 9.64
CA PHE A 206 8.59 -4.37 11.04
C PHE A 206 7.15 -4.87 11.17
N THR A 207 6.22 -4.42 10.34
CA THR A 207 4.84 -4.93 10.30
C THR A 207 4.82 -6.40 9.89
N SER A 208 5.61 -6.76 8.87
CA SER A 208 5.77 -8.15 8.43
C SER A 208 6.36 -9.04 9.54
N THR A 209 7.42 -8.57 10.21
CA THR A 209 8.03 -9.29 11.33
C THR A 209 7.05 -9.46 12.49
N LEU A 210 6.32 -8.41 12.86
CA LEU A 210 5.36 -8.46 13.96
C LEU A 210 4.22 -9.46 13.66
N MET A 211 3.73 -9.51 12.42
CA MET A 211 2.74 -10.49 11.99
C MET A 211 3.24 -11.93 12.13
N VAL A 212 4.45 -12.21 11.66
CA VAL A 212 5.06 -13.55 11.77
C VAL A 212 5.33 -13.91 13.23
N SER A 213 5.92 -13.01 14.02
CA SER A 213 6.18 -13.25 15.44
C SER A 213 4.91 -13.49 16.23
N GLY A 214 3.86 -12.67 16.01
CA GLY A 214 2.55 -12.86 16.67
C GLY A 214 1.92 -14.21 16.36
N SER A 215 2.06 -14.69 15.12
CA SER A 215 1.53 -16.01 14.71
C SER A 215 2.23 -17.19 15.39
N LEU A 216 3.52 -17.06 15.76
CA LEU A 216 4.27 -18.11 16.45
C LEU A 216 3.90 -18.27 17.93
N PHE A 217 3.32 -17.25 18.57
CA PHE A 217 2.89 -17.31 19.97
C PHE A 217 1.46 -17.87 20.14
N LEU A 218 0.72 -18.03 19.04
CA LEU A 218 -0.67 -18.52 19.03
C LEU A 218 -0.78 -20.00 18.62
N CYS A 219 0.33 -20.63 18.23
CA CYS A 219 0.46 -22.06 17.96
C CYS A 219 1.13 -22.77 19.15
#